data_AF-A0A1I7YV05-F1
#
_entry.id   AF-A0A1I7YV05-F1
#
_cell.length_a   1.000
_cell.length_b   1.000
_cell.length_c   1.000
_cell.angle_alpha   90.00
_cell.angle_beta   90.00
_cell.angle_gamma   90.00
#
_symmetry.space_group_name_H-M   'P 1'
#
loop_
_entity.id
_entity.type
_entity.pdbx_description
1 polymer ?
#
loop_
_entity_poly.entity_id
_entity_poly.type
_entity_poly.pdbx_seq_one_letter_code
_entity_poly.pdbx_strand_id
1 'polypeptide(L)' 'MLPLHYRTLADVCIRITMSQGSNPPQTKQSRILKSTCRAVYNEAVMFLVSIKPADLKSTKITVSVHDLQ' A
#
# COMPACT_ATOMS: atom_id res chain seq x y z
N MET A 1 8.39 -34.62 5.23
CA MET A 1 7.77 -33.47 5.91
C MET A 1 8.92 -32.58 6.39
N LEU A 2 9.25 -31.51 5.66
CA LEU A 2 10.40 -30.64 6.01
C LEU A 2 10.00 -29.70 7.17
N PRO A 3 10.92 -29.37 8.09
CA PRO A 3 10.59 -28.67 9.32
C PRO A 3 10.21 -27.20 9.06
N LEU A 4 9.24 -26.70 9.82
CA LEU A 4 8.69 -25.32 9.81
C LEU A 4 9.72 -24.20 10.13
N HIS A 5 11.01 -24.51 10.28
CA HIS A 5 12.05 -23.63 10.81
C HIS A 5 12.78 -22.74 9.78
N TYR A 6 12.28 -22.59 8.55
CA TYR A 6 12.90 -21.75 7.52
C TYR A 6 11.95 -20.75 6.84
N ARG A 7 10.92 -20.26 7.52
CA ARG A 7 10.20 -19.07 7.03
C ARG A 7 10.90 -17.83 7.58
N THR A 8 11.80 -17.24 6.80
CA THR A 8 12.21 -15.86 7.02
C THR A 8 10.94 -15.02 7.00
N LEU A 9 10.66 -14.33 8.10
CA LEU A 9 9.46 -13.51 8.19
C LEU A 9 9.68 -12.25 7.36
N ALA A 10 8.69 -11.87 6.56
CA ALA A 10 8.75 -10.73 5.65
C ALA A 10 8.87 -9.39 6.40
N ASP A 11 9.60 -8.45 5.80
CA ASP A 11 9.67 -7.06 6.25
C ASP A 11 8.66 -6.27 5.43
N VAL A 12 7.45 -6.13 5.96
CA VAL A 12 6.29 -5.72 5.16
C VAL A 12 5.99 -4.23 5.26
N CYS A 13 5.55 -3.65 4.15
CA CYS A 13 4.89 -2.34 4.14
C CYS A 13 3.68 -2.34 3.20
N ILE A 14 2.81 -1.36 3.36
CA ILE A 14 1.69 -1.10 2.45
C ILE A 14 2.04 0.12 1.60
N ARG A 15 1.91 -0.02 0.28
CA ARG A 15 1.96 1.09 -0.66
C ARG A 15 0.58 1.33 -1.26
N ILE A 16 0.11 2.57 -1.12
CA ILE A 16 -1.19 3.03 -1.60
C ILE A 16 -0.94 4.09 -2.66
N THR A 17 -1.38 3.82 -3.89
CA THR A 17 -1.29 4.76 -5.01
C THR A 17 -2.69 5.15 -5.46
N MET A 18 -2.96 6.46 -5.51
CA MET A 18 -4.19 7.03 -6.03
C MET A 18 -3.90 7.71 -7.38
N SER A 19 -4.67 7.39 -8.41
CA SER A 19 -4.62 8.01 -9.73
C SER A 19 -6.00 8.57 -10.12
N GLN A 20 -6.03 9.75 -10.73
CA GLN A 20 -7.24 10.41 -11.22
C GLN A 20 -6.99 11.12 -12.54
N GLY A 21 -7.67 10.69 -13.60
CA GLY A 21 -7.58 11.31 -14.92
C GLY A 21 -6.13 11.42 -15.41
N SER A 22 -5.74 12.63 -15.80
CA SER A 22 -4.37 12.98 -16.20
C SER A 22 -3.52 13.54 -15.05
N ASN A 23 -4.04 13.60 -13.82
CA ASN A 23 -3.26 14.08 -12.69
C ASN A 23 -2.14 13.09 -12.35
N PRO A 24 -0.94 13.57 -11.96
CA PRO A 24 0.12 12.71 -11.49
C PRO A 24 -0.36 11.80 -10.35
N PRO A 25 -0.04 10.49 -10.37
CA PRO A 25 -0.40 9.59 -9.28
C PRO A 25 0.21 10.03 -7.95
N GLN A 26 -0.59 9.99 -6.90
CA GLN A 26 -0.12 10.22 -5.53
C GLN A 26 0.16 8.87 -4.87
N THR A 27 1.40 8.63 -4.44
CA THR A 27 1.80 7.40 -3.77
C THR A 27 2.19 7.68 -2.32
N LYS A 28 1.67 6.87 -1.39
CA LYS A 28 2.00 6.90 0.03
C LYS A 28 2.40 5.51 0.49
N GLN A 29 3.34 5.45 1.41
CA GLN A 29 3.84 4.21 1.98
C GLN A 29 3.71 4.26 3.50
N SER A 30 3.29 3.14 4.08
CA SER A 30 3.29 2.99 5.54
C SER A 30 4.72 2.85 6.08
N ARG A 31 4.85 2.83 7.41
CA ARG A 31 6.08 2.31 8.03
C ARG A 31 6.31 0.85 7.63
N ILE A 32 7.54 0.39 7.76
CA ILE A 32 7.90 -1.02 7.55
C ILE A 32 7.75 -1.74 8.89
N LEU A 33 7.05 -2.87 8.91
CA LEU A 33 6.97 -3.74 10.07
C LEU A 33 7.81 -4.98 9.81
N LYS A 34 8.82 -5.18 10.65
CA LYS A 34 9.82 -6.23 10.46
C LYS A 34 9.32 -7.59 10.91
N SER A 35 9.83 -8.63 10.24
CA SER A 35 9.67 -10.03 10.64
C SER A 35 8.23 -10.38 11.05
N THR A 36 7.25 -10.05 10.21
CA THR A 36 5.84 -10.34 10.52
C THR A 36 5.04 -10.77 9.30
N CYS A 37 4.11 -11.70 9.51
CA CYS A 37 3.08 -12.07 8.55
C CYS A 37 1.67 -11.59 8.95
N ARG A 38 1.56 -10.84 10.06
CA ARG A 38 0.30 -10.37 10.65
C ARG A 38 0.42 -8.90 11.07
N ALA A 39 0.80 -8.06 10.12
CA ALA A 39 1.03 -6.63 10.33
C ALA A 39 -0.27 -5.87 10.64
N VAL A 40 -0.22 -4.95 11.61
CA VAL A 40 -1.28 -3.99 11.94
C VAL A 40 -0.67 -2.59 11.97
N TYR A 41 -1.13 -1.70 11.07
CA TYR A 41 -0.50 -0.40 10.87
C TYR A 41 -1.16 0.73 11.68
N ASN A 42 -2.48 0.76 11.78
CA ASN A 42 -3.24 1.86 12.41
C ASN A 42 -2.85 3.25 11.85
N GLU A 43 -2.58 3.32 10.55
CA GLU A 43 -2.19 4.54 9.85
C GLU A 43 -3.33 5.03 8.96
N ALA A 44 -3.57 6.34 8.97
CA ALA A 44 -4.45 7.00 8.02
C ALA A 44 -3.62 7.66 6.90
N VAL A 45 -4.09 7.55 5.66
CA VAL A 45 -3.51 8.27 4.53
C VAL A 45 -4.54 9.21 3.91
N MET A 46 -4.10 10.41 3.55
CA MET A 46 -4.94 11.41 2.88
C MET A 46 -4.39 11.69 1.49
N PHE A 47 -5.29 11.77 0.51
CA PHE A 47 -4.98 12.15 -0.86
C PHE A 47 -5.77 13.40 -1.23
N LEU A 48 -5.17 14.27 -2.04
CA LEU A 48 -5.91 15.37 -2.65
C LEU A 48 -6.69 14.82 -3.83
N VAL A 49 -8.01 15.03 -3.86
CA VAL A 49 -8.90 14.47 -4.86
C VAL A 49 -9.55 15.59 -5.66
N SER A 50 -9.47 15.50 -6.99
CA SER A 50 -10.22 16.39 -7.87
C SER A 50 -11.71 16.03 -7.80
N ILE A 51 -12.56 17.05 -7.62
CA ILE A 51 -14.02 16.90 -7.60
C ILE A 51 -14.66 16.97 -8.99
N LYS A 52 -13.86 17.15 -10.06
CA LYS A 52 -14.38 17.20 -11.42
C LYS A 52 -14.99 15.83 -11.79
N PRO A 53 -16.20 15.76 -12.38
CA PRO A 53 -16.85 14.48 -12.67
C PRO A 53 -16.02 13.51 -13.53
N ALA A 54 -15.23 14.02 -14.48
CA ALA A 54 -14.36 13.19 -15.33
C ALA A 54 -13.20 12.55 -14.54
N ASP A 55 -12.60 13.31 -13.63
CA ASP A 55 -11.52 12.82 -12.76
C ASP A 55 -12.07 11.84 -11.72
N LEU A 56 -13.27 12.12 -11.17
CA LEU A 56 -13.95 11.21 -10.24
C LEU A 56 -14.23 9.85 -10.88
N LYS A 57 -14.76 9.83 -12.12
CA LYS A 57 -15.02 8.58 -12.88
C LYS A 57 -13.77 7.73 -13.14
N SER A 58 -12.60 8.36 -13.19
CA SER A 58 -11.31 7.69 -13.43
C SER A 58 -10.50 7.47 -12.15
N THR A 59 -11.08 7.77 -10.98
CA THR A 59 -10.41 7.58 -9.69
C THR A 59 -10.15 6.11 -9.45
N LYS A 60 -8.89 5.78 -9.22
CA LYS A 60 -8.46 4.44 -8.84
C LYS A 60 -7.51 4.53 -7.65
N ILE A 61 -7.80 3.75 -6.62
CA ILE A 61 -6.89 3.52 -5.49
C ILE A 61 -6.37 2.09 -5.63
N THR A 62 -5.06 1.95 -5.71
CA THR A 62 -4.37 0.66 -5.71
C THR A 62 -3.66 0.51 -4.38
N VAL A 63 -4.01 -0.53 -3.63
CA VAL A 63 -3.36 -0.90 -2.36
C VAL A 63 -2.55 -2.16 -2.61
N SER A 64 -1.29 -2.16 -2.21
CA SER A 64 -0.36 -3.27 -2.43
C SER A 64 0.49 -3.51 -1.18
N VAL A 65 0.73 -4.79 -0.88
CA VAL A 65 1.66 -5.21 0.18
C VAL A 65 3.01 -5.49 -0.49
N HIS A 66 4.09 -4.96 0.08
CA HIS A 66 5.45 -5.18 -0.39
C HIS A 66 6.25 -5.86 0.71
N ASP A 67 7.06 -6.84 0.33
CA ASP A 67 8.15 -7.36 1.14
C ASP A 67 9.42 -6.61 0.77
N LEU A 68 10.12 -6.07 1.76
CA LEU A 68 11.30 -5.20 1.61
C LEU A 68 12.58 -5.85 2.19
N GLN A 69 12.62 -7.18 2.27
CA GLN A 69 13.82 -7.95 2.58
C GLN A 69 15.01 -7.63 1.66
#